data_AF-A0A351SHB4-F1
#
_entry.id   AF-A0A351SHB4-F1
#
_cell.length_a   1.000
_cell.length_b   1.000
_cell.length_c   1.000
_cell.angle_alpha   90.00
_cell.angle_beta   90.00
_cell.angle_gamma   90.00
#
_symmetry.space_group_name_H-M   'P 1'
#
loop_
_entity.id
_entity.type
_entity.pdbx_description
1 polymer ?
#
loop_
_entity_poly.entity_id
_entity_poly.type
_entity_poly.pdbx_seq_one_letter_code
_entity_poly.pdbx_strand_id
1 'polypeptide(L)'
;MGAGSYIDGSGYSRTIGAGNSYGAYEHVLTIGEMPEHIHEIRSSSGTTGGGGSVDTSSATPPPSETDVILPSGGGQPHNNLHPVFGVKIWYRTA
;
A
#
# COMPACT_ATOMS: atom_id res chain seq x y z
N MET A 1 -20.04 4.27 16.40
CA MET A 1 -20.76 3.20 15.65
C MET A 1 -21.65 2.47 16.64
N GLY A 2 -22.85 2.04 16.23
CA GLY A 2 -23.73 1.24 17.08
C GLY A 2 -23.29 -0.21 17.16
N ALA A 3 -23.73 -0.93 18.19
CA ALA A 3 -23.63 -2.39 18.23
C ALA A 3 -24.75 -3.00 17.37
N GLY A 4 -24.43 -4.09 16.67
CA GLY A 4 -25.36 -4.76 15.76
C GLY A 4 -24.68 -5.48 14.61
N SER A 5 -25.47 -6.16 13.80
CA SER A 5 -25.01 -6.77 12.55
C SER A 5 -25.35 -5.86 11.38
N TYR A 6 -24.36 -5.60 10.54
CA TYR A 6 -24.44 -4.70 9.40
C TYR A 6 -23.96 -5.43 8.15
N ILE A 7 -24.63 -5.18 7.03
CA ILE A 7 -24.18 -5.60 5.71
C ILE A 7 -23.75 -4.34 4.97
N ASP A 8 -22.52 -4.30 4.48
CA ASP A 8 -22.02 -3.16 3.70
C ASP A 8 -22.52 -3.18 2.25
N GLY A 9 -22.18 -2.13 1.48
CA GLY A 9 -22.55 -2.01 0.07
C GLY A 9 -21.97 -3.10 -0.83
N SER A 10 -20.96 -3.84 -0.36
CA SER A 10 -20.37 -5.00 -1.05
C SER A 10 -20.93 -6.34 -0.58
N GLY A 11 -21.90 -6.36 0.34
CA GLY A 11 -22.54 -7.59 0.83
C GLY A 11 -21.78 -8.29 1.97
N TYR A 12 -20.71 -7.70 2.50
CA TYR A 12 -19.98 -8.27 3.64
C TYR A 12 -20.74 -8.03 4.94
N SER A 13 -21.00 -9.11 5.68
CA SER A 13 -21.63 -9.05 7.00
C SER A 13 -20.58 -8.87 8.10
N ARG A 14 -20.79 -7.88 8.97
CA ARG A 14 -20.00 -7.65 10.17
C ARG A 14 -20.89 -7.46 11.39
N THR A 15 -20.57 -8.15 12.48
CA THR A 15 -21.19 -7.96 13.78
C THR A 15 -20.27 -7.13 14.68
N ILE A 16 -20.80 -5.99 15.13
CA ILE A 16 -20.14 -5.08 16.08
C ILE A 16 -20.72 -5.36 17.47
N GLY A 17 -19.89 -5.94 18.33
CA GLY A 17 -20.24 -6.20 19.73
C GLY A 17 -20.06 -4.96 20.60
N ALA A 18 -20.99 -4.71 21.51
CA ALA A 18 -20.83 -3.65 22.51
C ALA A 18 -19.61 -3.96 23.41
N GLY A 19 -18.77 -2.94 23.66
CA GLY A 19 -17.56 -3.08 24.49
C GLY A 19 -16.32 -3.55 23.74
N ASN A 20 -16.42 -3.93 22.47
CA ASN A 20 -15.27 -4.27 21.64
C ASN A 20 -14.68 -3.03 20.95
N SER A 21 -13.36 -3.06 20.71
CA SER A 21 -12.63 -2.05 19.96
C SER A 21 -12.44 -2.49 18.50
N TYR A 22 -12.62 -1.57 17.56
CA TYR A 22 -12.46 -1.79 16.13
C TYR A 22 -11.67 -0.62 15.50
N GLY A 23 -10.96 -0.89 14.40
CA GLY A 23 -10.15 0.11 13.69
C GLY A 23 -8.70 0.18 14.16
N ALA A 24 -7.88 0.97 13.46
CA ALA A 24 -6.47 1.19 13.75
C ALA A 24 -6.08 2.65 13.44
N TYR A 25 -5.23 3.25 14.28
CA TYR A 25 -4.72 4.61 14.08
C TYR A 25 -3.72 4.69 12.93
N GLU A 26 -2.84 3.69 12.84
CA GLU A 26 -1.84 3.58 11.80
C GLU A 26 -1.95 2.22 11.12
N HIS A 27 -1.53 2.17 9.85
CA HIS A 27 -1.51 0.95 9.07
C HIS A 27 -0.20 0.82 8.27
N VAL A 28 0.33 -0.40 8.15
CA VAL A 28 1.47 -0.71 7.28
C VAL A 28 0.95 -1.57 6.15
N LEU A 29 1.11 -1.12 4.90
CA LEU A 29 0.73 -1.92 3.74
C LEU A 29 1.58 -3.19 3.67
N THR A 30 0.91 -4.32 3.51
CA THR A 30 1.51 -5.61 3.25
C THR A 30 1.60 -5.88 1.76
N ILE A 31 2.44 -6.83 1.35
CA ILE A 31 2.55 -7.25 -0.06
C ILE A 31 1.19 -7.73 -0.61
N GLY A 32 0.40 -8.43 0.21
CA GLY A 32 -0.92 -8.94 -0.20
C GLY A 32 -1.98 -7.85 -0.38
N GLU A 33 -1.72 -6.63 0.06
CA GLU A 33 -2.59 -5.47 -0.14
C GLU A 33 -2.18 -4.62 -1.34
N MET A 34 -1.03 -4.93 -1.97
CA MET A 34 -0.62 -4.31 -3.21
C MET A 34 -1.24 -5.06 -4.40
N PRO A 35 -1.95 -4.38 -5.31
CA PRO A 35 -2.38 -4.98 -6.56
C PRO A 35 -1.20 -5.53 -7.37
N GLU A 36 -1.45 -6.60 -8.14
CA GLU A 36 -0.49 -7.10 -9.11
C GLU A 36 -0.12 -5.96 -10.09
N HIS A 37 1.18 -5.78 -10.29
CA HIS A 37 1.72 -4.79 -11.20
C HIS A 37 2.99 -5.35 -11.86
N ILE A 38 3.29 -4.86 -13.06
CA ILE A 38 4.49 -5.22 -13.82
C ILE A 38 5.28 -3.98 -14.20
N HIS A 39 6.59 -4.10 -14.21
CA HIS A 39 7.47 -3.10 -14.81
C HIS A 39 7.77 -3.51 -16.25
N GLU A 40 7.18 -2.82 -17.22
CA GLU A 40 7.43 -3.10 -18.63
C GLU A 40 8.78 -2.49 -19.07
N ILE A 41 9.79 -3.33 -19.30
CA ILE A 41 11.04 -2.92 -19.93
C ILE A 41 11.00 -3.31 -21.41
N ARG A 42 11.05 -2.33 -22.30
CA ARG A 42 11.17 -2.56 -23.75
C ARG A 42 12.63 -2.41 -24.17
N SER A 43 13.31 -3.51 -24.48
CA SER A 43 14.64 -3.48 -25.10
C SER A 43 14.52 -3.35 -26.62
N SER A 44 15.21 -2.37 -27.20
CA SER A 44 15.37 -2.25 -28.66
C SER A 44 16.68 -2.90 -29.07
N SER A 45 16.65 -3.92 -29.92
CA SER A 45 17.86 -4.41 -30.59
C SER A 45 18.30 -3.42 -31.67
N GLY A 46 19.27 -2.56 -31.35
CA GLY A 46 19.84 -1.58 -32.29
C GLY A 46 21.33 -1.38 -32.03
N THR A 47 22.10 -1.11 -33.09
CA THR A 47 23.53 -0.83 -33.01
C THR A 47 23.77 0.42 -32.16
N THR A 48 24.67 0.34 -31.17
CA THR A 48 24.99 1.42 -30.23
C THR A 48 25.43 2.68 -30.98
N GLY A 49 24.54 3.66 -31.05
CA GLY A 49 24.73 4.90 -31.79
C GLY A 49 23.75 5.97 -31.35
N GLY A 50 23.88 6.43 -30.09
CA GLY A 50 23.20 7.63 -29.60
C GLY A 50 22.19 7.42 -28.47
N GLY A 51 22.49 8.02 -27.32
CA GLY A 51 21.54 8.83 -26.53
C GLY A 51 20.40 8.18 -25.73
N GLY A 52 20.19 6.86 -25.75
CA GLY A 52 19.14 6.27 -24.90
C GLY A 52 18.84 4.80 -25.20
N SER A 53 19.77 3.91 -24.88
CA SER A 53 19.48 2.47 -24.81
C SER A 53 19.16 2.11 -23.36
N VAL A 54 18.12 1.30 -23.13
CA VAL A 54 18.03 0.50 -21.91
C VAL A 54 19.23 -0.44 -21.88
N ASP A 55 19.86 -0.57 -20.71
CA ASP A 55 21.15 -1.20 -20.56
C ASP A 55 21.16 -2.62 -21.16
N THR A 56 22.00 -2.82 -22.17
CA THR A 56 22.24 -4.14 -22.75
C THR A 56 23.35 -4.76 -21.94
N SER A 57 23.05 -5.83 -21.18
CA SER A 57 23.97 -6.59 -20.35
C SER A 57 25.40 -6.63 -20.90
N SER A 58 26.23 -5.68 -20.48
CA SER A 58 27.66 -5.69 -20.75
C SER A 58 28.29 -6.76 -19.85
N ALA A 59 29.17 -7.59 -20.41
CA ALA A 59 29.92 -8.60 -19.65
C ALA A 59 30.84 -7.99 -18.56
N THR A 60 30.91 -6.66 -18.49
CA THR A 60 31.59 -5.91 -17.44
C THR A 60 30.64 -4.83 -16.95
N PRO A 61 30.14 -4.90 -15.70
CA PRO A 61 29.28 -3.86 -15.15
C PRO A 61 30.06 -2.54 -15.11
N PRO A 62 29.58 -1.44 -15.72
CA PRO A 62 30.14 -0.13 -15.42
C PRO A 62 29.91 0.17 -13.92
N PRO A 63 30.81 0.90 -13.24
CA PRO A 63 30.80 1.07 -11.78
C PRO A 63 29.62 1.89 -11.23
N SER A 64 28.63 2.22 -12.04
CA SER A 64 27.50 3.12 -11.72
C SER A 64 26.13 2.61 -12.18
N GLU A 65 26.02 1.39 -12.69
CA GLU A 65 24.72 0.75 -13.00
C GLU A 65 24.20 0.06 -11.73
N THR A 66 23.57 0.81 -10.85
CA THR A 66 22.76 0.24 -9.76
C THR A 66 21.37 -0.07 -10.31
N ASP A 67 21.05 -1.35 -10.44
CA ASP A 67 19.72 -1.95 -10.68
C ASP A 67 18.56 -0.97 -10.92
N VAL A 68 18.10 -0.85 -12.16
CA VAL A 68 17.03 0.08 -12.57
C VAL A 68 15.63 -0.30 -12.04
N ILE A 69 15.46 -1.50 -11.46
CA ILE A 69 14.20 -1.96 -10.84
C ILE A 69 14.50 -2.59 -9.48
N LEU A 70 14.54 -1.76 -8.46
CA LEU A 70 14.65 -2.21 -7.06
C LEU A 70 13.32 -1.96 -6.32
N PRO A 71 12.99 -2.80 -5.33
CA PRO A 71 11.92 -2.49 -4.40
C PRO A 71 12.12 -1.11 -3.79
N SER A 72 11.07 -0.30 -3.80
CA SER A 72 11.05 1.04 -3.21
C SER A 72 9.89 1.17 -2.23
N GLY A 73 10.06 2.03 -1.24
CA GLY A 73 9.12 2.21 -0.13
C GLY A 73 9.70 1.71 1.19
N GLY A 74 9.67 2.56 2.23
CA GLY A 74 10.28 2.27 3.53
C GLY A 74 9.43 1.41 4.48
N GLY A 75 8.30 0.86 4.00
CA GLY A 75 7.38 0.06 4.81
C GLY A 75 6.87 0.76 6.08
N GLN A 76 6.86 2.10 6.09
CA GLN A 76 6.50 2.86 7.29
C GLN A 76 4.98 2.91 7.46
N PRO A 77 4.50 2.92 8.71
CA PRO A 77 3.08 3.12 9.00
C PRO A 77 2.59 4.47 8.46
N HIS A 78 1.34 4.51 8.02
CA HIS A 78 0.63 5.74 7.64
C HIS A 78 -0.60 5.94 8.51
N ASN A 79 -0.93 7.21 8.78
CA ASN A 79 -2.13 7.58 9.52
C ASN A 79 -3.38 7.10 8.77
N ASN A 80 -4.18 6.29 9.44
CA ASN A 80 -5.46 5.76 8.94
C ASN A 80 -6.66 6.46 9.60
N LEU A 81 -6.41 7.47 10.45
CA LEU A 81 -7.47 8.28 11.05
C LEU A 81 -7.85 9.41 10.10
N HIS A 82 -9.11 9.40 9.66
CA HIS A 82 -9.72 10.55 8.99
C HIS A 82 -9.77 11.79 9.93
N PRO A 83 -10.05 13.00 9.43
CA PRO A 83 -10.19 14.18 10.28
C PRO A 83 -11.24 13.96 11.38
N VAL A 84 -10.82 14.10 12.64
CA VAL A 84 -11.67 13.94 13.83
C VAL A 84 -11.43 15.07 14.82
N PHE A 85 -12.37 15.24 15.75
CA PHE A 85 -12.22 16.10 16.91
C PHE A 85 -12.78 15.40 18.16
N GLY A 86 -12.19 15.70 19.31
CA GLY A 86 -12.57 15.08 20.57
C GLY A 86 -13.87 15.65 21.13
N VAL A 87 -14.78 14.77 21.57
CA VAL A 87 -16.01 15.12 22.29
C VAL A 87 -16.21 14.21 23.49
N LYS A 88 -16.83 14.73 24.55
CA LYS A 88 -17.24 13.91 25.70
C LYS A 88 -18.52 13.16 25.36
N ILE A 89 -18.48 11.83 25.45
CA ILE A 89 -19.64 10.96 25.21
C ILE A 89 -19.90 10.17 26.50
N TRP A 90 -21.16 10.15 26.93
CA TRP A 90 -21.62 9.36 28.07
C TRP A 90 -22.55 8.26 27.60
N TYR A 91 -22.35 7.04 28.10
CA TYR A 91 -23.28 5.93 27.91
C TYR A 91 -24.07 5.72 29.20
N ARG A 92 -25.40 5.65 29.09
CA ARG A 92 -26.29 5.42 30.24
C ARG A 92 -26.31 3.92 30.58
N THR A 93 -26.13 3.60 31.86
CA THR A 93 -26.07 2.22 32.37
C THR A 93 -27.33 1.76 33.11
N ALA A 94 -28.19 2.68 33.55
CA ALA A 94 -29.48 2.44 34.19
C ALA A 94 -30.39 3.66 34.05
#